data_AF-A0A7I8JSN6-F1
#
_entry.id   AF-A0A7I8JSN6-F1
#
_cell.length_a   1.000
_cell.length_b   1.000
_cell.length_c   1.000
_cell.angle_alpha   90.00
_cell.angle_beta   90.00
_cell.angle_gamma   90.00
#
_symmetry.space_group_name_H-M   'P 1'
#
loop_
_entity.id
_entity.type
_entity.pdbx_description
1 polymer ?
#
loop_
_entity_poly.entity_id
_entity_poly.type
_entity_poly.pdbx_seq_one_letter_code
_entity_poly.pdbx_strand_id
1 'polypeptide(L)'
;MEFGEWIIVEVGRKSKDPKKGLSHGSTFSSVTFKNEIPMSLSLFQSSSLLTMNKSSGLLRAKGVLWFAEDRERQYIFQWSGVKRVEAISSGHWESAPKSRLVMIGVDKSELDAILETLAKSPDPPKHMSMNISCEEFVETLATKLSADRRFKEPCLEKMPVFAFGLKGSPLRGVKESQLNGALMRLVNGRGIIFLTADACSQDYVLQYLPCLALNPDEVWDEIRMAAEGYACGEWSLPHFGKWTISIVAEILNESERLLTSAIIAITSLSLFTADPTPCSSKLIHSNSGKM
;
A
#
# COMPACT_ATOMS: atom_id res chain seq x y z
N MET A 1 -31.48 -1.02 -52.82
CA MET A 1 -30.92 -0.22 -51.72
C MET A 1 -31.57 -0.70 -50.44
N GLU A 2 -30.98 -1.73 -49.86
CA GLU A 2 -31.39 -2.30 -48.58
C GLU A 2 -30.33 -1.87 -47.57
N PHE A 3 -30.73 -1.09 -46.57
CA PHE A 3 -29.89 -0.81 -45.41
C PHE A 3 -30.40 -1.68 -44.27
N GLY A 4 -29.59 -2.69 -43.92
CA GLY A 4 -29.82 -3.57 -42.80
C GLY A 4 -29.80 -2.83 -41.47
N GLU A 5 -30.76 -3.18 -40.63
CA GLU A 5 -30.85 -2.83 -39.22
C GLU A 5 -29.61 -3.30 -38.45
N TRP A 6 -29.01 -2.40 -37.69
CA TRP A 6 -27.95 -2.72 -36.74
C TRP A 6 -28.57 -3.20 -35.43
N ILE A 7 -28.30 -4.45 -35.04
CA ILE A 7 -28.59 -4.98 -33.72
C ILE A 7 -27.55 -4.41 -32.75
N ILE A 8 -27.99 -3.57 -31.80
CA ILE A 8 -27.20 -3.19 -30.63
C ILE A 8 -27.31 -4.33 -29.62
N VAL A 9 -26.21 -5.04 -29.36
CA VAL A 9 -26.10 -5.98 -28.24
C VAL A 9 -25.71 -5.18 -27.00
N GLU A 10 -26.70 -4.74 -26.21
CA GLU A 10 -26.47 -4.31 -24.84
C GLU A 10 -26.21 -5.55 -23.97
N VAL A 11 -24.95 -5.80 -23.60
CA VAL A 11 -24.64 -6.71 -22.48
C VAL A 11 -24.85 -5.95 -21.17
N GLY A 12 -26.11 -5.69 -20.85
CA GLY A 12 -26.52 -5.22 -19.53
C GLY A 12 -26.40 -6.35 -18.51
N ARG A 13 -25.30 -6.43 -17.77
CA ARG A 13 -25.31 -7.14 -16.48
C ARG A 13 -26.07 -6.28 -15.47
N LYS A 14 -27.39 -6.45 -15.41
CA LYS A 14 -28.19 -6.10 -14.23
C LYS A 14 -27.75 -6.99 -13.07
N SER A 15 -26.75 -6.54 -12.31
CA SER A 15 -26.54 -7.03 -10.95
C SER A 15 -27.68 -6.50 -10.07
N LYS A 16 -28.74 -7.30 -9.90
CA LYS A 16 -29.65 -7.18 -8.76
C LYS A 16 -28.84 -7.56 -7.52
N ASP A 17 -28.35 -6.54 -6.83
CA ASP A 17 -28.32 -6.40 -5.37
C ASP A 17 -27.39 -5.24 -5.04
N PRO A 18 -27.91 -4.10 -4.52
CA PRO A 18 -27.04 -3.09 -3.96
C PRO A 18 -26.38 -3.74 -2.74
N LYS A 19 -25.07 -4.00 -2.85
CA LYS A 19 -24.26 -4.51 -1.74
C LYS A 19 -24.59 -3.68 -0.50
N LYS A 20 -25.17 -4.39 0.48
CA LYS A 20 -25.32 -4.05 1.90
C LYS A 20 -24.37 -2.92 2.30
N GLY A 21 -24.89 -1.71 2.39
CA GLY A 21 -24.18 -0.63 3.08
C GLY A 21 -23.78 -1.14 4.47
N LEU A 22 -22.60 -0.76 4.95
CA LEU A 22 -22.15 -1.06 6.31
C LEU A 22 -23.31 -0.77 7.26
N SER A 23 -23.75 -1.78 8.01
CA SER A 23 -24.85 -1.61 8.95
C SER A 23 -24.46 -0.50 9.93
N HIS A 24 -25.43 0.32 10.32
CA HIS A 24 -25.30 1.48 11.21
C HIS A 24 -24.84 1.16 12.66
N GLY A 25 -24.10 0.06 12.87
CA GLY A 25 -23.49 -0.34 14.14
C GLY A 25 -22.13 -1.05 13.98
N SER A 26 -21.48 -0.97 12.81
CA SER A 26 -20.12 -1.51 12.64
C SER A 26 -19.12 -0.64 13.40
N THR A 27 -18.43 -1.24 14.36
CA THR A 27 -17.38 -0.56 15.15
C THR A 27 -16.08 -0.60 14.34
N PHE A 28 -15.45 0.55 14.14
CA PHE A 28 -14.13 0.61 13.52
C PHE A 28 -13.05 0.23 14.52
N SER A 29 -12.06 -0.52 14.04
CA SER A 29 -10.84 -0.85 14.77
C SER A 29 -9.64 -0.28 14.04
N SER A 30 -8.63 0.12 14.80
CA SER A 30 -7.33 0.52 14.26
C SER A 30 -6.21 -0.20 14.97
N VAL A 31 -5.25 -0.69 14.22
CA VAL A 31 -4.05 -1.33 14.76
C VAL A 31 -2.80 -0.68 14.17
N THR A 32 -1.70 -0.72 14.91
CA THR A 32 -0.42 -0.13 14.48
C THR A 32 0.67 -1.18 14.51
N PHE A 33 1.27 -1.43 13.36
CA PHE A 33 2.51 -2.18 13.21
C PHE A 33 3.71 -1.26 13.42
N LYS A 34 4.71 -1.73 14.18
CA LYS A 34 6.01 -1.08 14.34
C LYS A 34 7.09 -2.15 14.29
N ASN A 35 8.13 -1.93 13.50
CA ASN A 35 9.28 -2.81 13.46
C ASN A 35 10.58 -2.00 13.29
N GLU A 36 11.56 -2.27 14.13
CA GLU A 36 12.90 -1.64 14.12
C GLU A 36 13.92 -2.48 13.36
N ILE A 37 13.46 -3.53 12.69
CA ILE A 37 14.23 -4.41 11.80
C ILE A 37 13.62 -4.28 10.39
N PRO A 38 14.42 -4.34 9.31
CA PRO A 38 13.89 -4.33 7.95
C PRO A 38 12.96 -5.51 7.70
N MET A 39 11.92 -5.29 6.91
CA MET A 39 11.07 -6.38 6.42
C MET A 39 11.66 -6.96 5.14
N SER A 40 11.44 -8.24 4.85
CA SER A 40 11.70 -8.72 3.50
C SER A 40 10.58 -8.29 2.56
N LEU A 41 10.95 -7.69 1.44
CA LEU A 41 10.04 -7.37 0.35
C LEU A 41 9.32 -8.63 -0.15
N SER A 42 10.03 -9.76 -0.23
CA SER A 42 9.46 -11.03 -0.69
C SER A 42 8.29 -11.50 0.17
N LEU A 43 8.44 -11.45 1.50
CA LEU A 43 7.39 -11.81 2.46
C LEU A 43 6.27 -10.78 2.47
N PHE A 44 6.61 -9.50 2.34
CA PHE A 44 5.61 -8.46 2.21
C PHE A 44 4.72 -8.67 0.99
N GLN A 45 5.30 -8.99 -0.17
CA GLN A 45 4.57 -9.31 -1.41
C GLN A 45 3.73 -10.58 -1.25
N SER A 46 4.36 -11.71 -0.93
CA SER A 46 3.74 -13.03 -0.99
C SER A 46 2.74 -13.30 0.13
N SER A 47 2.85 -12.59 1.25
CA SER A 47 2.02 -12.80 2.44
C SER A 47 1.22 -11.56 2.81
N SER A 48 1.87 -10.45 3.17
CA SER A 48 1.17 -9.31 3.78
C SER A 48 0.26 -8.60 2.78
N LEU A 49 0.78 -8.23 1.60
CA LEU A 49 0.02 -7.53 0.58
C LEU A 49 -1.12 -8.39 0.03
N LEU A 50 -0.87 -9.68 -0.18
CA LEU A 50 -1.89 -10.63 -0.60
C LEU A 50 -3.02 -10.78 0.45
N THR A 51 -2.66 -10.84 1.73
CA THR A 51 -3.64 -10.88 2.84
C THR A 51 -4.44 -9.59 2.91
N MET A 52 -3.80 -8.42 2.78
CA MET A 52 -4.49 -7.13 2.71
C MET A 52 -5.48 -7.08 1.54
N ASN A 53 -5.09 -7.55 0.36
CA ASN A 53 -5.96 -7.54 -0.83
C ASN A 53 -7.16 -8.50 -0.73
N LYS A 54 -7.04 -9.58 0.06
CA LYS A 54 -8.12 -10.55 0.33
C LYS A 54 -9.01 -10.15 1.50
N SER A 55 -8.54 -9.25 2.37
CA SER A 55 -9.28 -8.79 3.54
C SER A 55 -10.54 -8.02 3.12
N SER A 56 -11.65 -8.40 3.74
CA SER A 56 -12.94 -7.72 3.55
C SER A 56 -13.17 -6.64 4.60
N GLY A 57 -12.48 -6.75 5.74
CA GLY A 57 -12.54 -5.86 6.88
C GLY A 57 -11.53 -4.72 6.85
N LEU A 58 -10.41 -4.84 6.12
CA LEU A 58 -9.42 -3.76 5.97
C LEU A 58 -9.96 -2.67 5.04
N LEU A 59 -10.04 -1.44 5.55
CA LEU A 59 -10.51 -0.29 4.79
C LEU A 59 -9.36 0.58 4.28
N ARG A 60 -8.33 0.77 5.10
CA ARG A 60 -7.18 1.61 4.77
C ARG A 60 -5.94 1.17 5.54
N ALA A 61 -4.79 1.25 4.89
CA ALA A 61 -3.50 1.21 5.55
C ALA A 61 -2.61 2.36 5.07
N LYS A 62 -1.81 2.93 5.96
CA LYS A 62 -0.89 4.01 5.63
C LYS A 62 0.31 4.01 6.56
N GLY A 63 1.50 4.20 6.00
CA GLY A 63 2.71 4.07 6.78
C GLY A 63 3.99 4.30 6.02
N VAL A 64 5.09 4.06 6.71
CA VAL A 64 6.44 4.01 6.18
C VAL A 64 6.94 2.57 6.28
N LEU A 65 7.46 2.03 5.19
CA LEU A 65 8.04 0.69 5.12
C LEU A 65 9.55 0.79 4.93
N TRP A 66 10.27 -0.13 5.57
CA TRP A 66 11.71 -0.32 5.44
C TRP A 66 11.99 -1.76 5.03
N PHE A 67 12.65 -1.92 3.88
CA PHE A 67 12.92 -3.24 3.30
C PHE A 67 14.38 -3.66 3.47
N ALA A 68 14.62 -4.97 3.50
CA ALA A 68 15.95 -5.55 3.61
C ALA A 68 16.74 -5.37 2.30
N GLU A 69 16.01 -5.44 1.18
CA GLU A 69 16.50 -5.36 -0.18
C GLU A 69 16.90 -3.93 -0.58
N ASP A 70 16.35 -2.89 0.06
CA ASP A 70 16.79 -1.50 -0.07
C ASP A 70 16.83 -0.84 1.31
N ARG A 71 18.02 -0.83 1.91
CA ARG A 71 18.26 -0.35 3.27
C ARG A 71 18.33 1.17 3.37
N GLU A 72 18.67 1.83 2.27
CA GLU A 72 18.97 3.26 2.24
C GLU A 72 17.70 4.10 2.12
N ARG A 73 16.65 3.54 1.53
CA ARG A 73 15.42 4.27 1.24
C ARG A 73 14.29 4.01 2.23
N GLN A 74 13.46 5.04 2.38
CA GLN A 74 12.16 4.95 3.04
C GLN A 74 11.03 4.92 2.01
N TYR A 75 10.03 4.06 2.22
CA TYR A 75 8.87 3.93 1.33
C TYR A 75 7.58 4.36 2.03
N ILE A 76 6.96 5.42 1.54
CA ILE A 76 5.64 5.86 1.98
C ILE A 76 4.60 4.97 1.30
N PHE A 77 3.96 4.11 2.08
CA PHE A 77 2.98 3.15 1.61
C PHE A 77 1.56 3.62 1.92
N GLN A 78 0.67 3.44 0.95
CA GLN A 78 -0.76 3.71 1.06
C GLN A 78 -1.55 2.58 0.42
N TRP A 79 -2.49 2.05 1.17
CA TRP A 79 -3.45 1.05 0.73
C TRP A 79 -4.87 1.53 1.05
N SER A 80 -5.79 1.42 0.10
CA SER A 80 -7.20 1.75 0.27
C SER A 80 -8.02 0.91 -0.71
N GLY A 81 -8.14 -0.38 -0.40
CA GLY A 81 -8.69 -1.39 -1.31
C GLY A 81 -7.82 -1.60 -2.55
N VAL A 82 -8.29 -2.48 -3.43
CA VAL A 82 -7.60 -2.83 -4.70
C VAL A 82 -7.40 -1.61 -5.62
N LYS A 83 -8.23 -0.58 -5.47
CA LYS A 83 -8.17 0.63 -6.31
C LYS A 83 -6.97 1.53 -6.01
N ARG A 84 -6.36 1.43 -4.83
CA ARG A 84 -5.28 2.33 -4.42
C ARG A 84 -4.26 1.60 -3.56
N VAL A 85 -3.27 1.05 -4.23
CA VAL A 85 -2.08 0.45 -3.61
C VAL A 85 -0.85 1.16 -4.18
N GLU A 86 -0.28 2.08 -3.41
CA GLU A 86 0.78 3.00 -3.84
C GLU A 86 1.95 2.96 -2.85
N ALA A 87 3.17 3.00 -3.36
CA ALA A 87 4.38 3.04 -2.54
C ALA A 87 5.40 3.98 -3.16
N ILE A 88 5.77 5.03 -2.43
CA ILE A 88 6.63 6.10 -2.94
C ILE A 88 7.93 6.13 -2.14
N SER A 89 9.07 5.99 -2.83
CA SER A 89 10.39 6.23 -2.26
C SER A 89 10.51 7.71 -1.89
N SER A 90 10.68 7.99 -0.61
CA SER A 90 10.83 9.34 -0.04
C SER A 90 12.30 9.71 0.22
N GLY A 91 13.24 9.04 -0.47
CA GLY A 91 14.68 9.28 -0.34
C GLY A 91 15.30 8.59 0.87
N HIS A 92 16.41 9.15 1.36
CA HIS A 92 17.20 8.59 2.46
C HIS A 92 16.53 8.79 3.82
N TRP A 93 16.95 8.00 4.79
CA TRP A 93 16.55 8.14 6.18
C TRP A 93 17.25 9.32 6.87
N GLU A 94 16.49 10.18 7.53
CA GLU A 94 17.02 11.27 8.38
C GLU A 94 17.21 10.82 9.84
N SER A 95 16.70 9.65 10.20
CA SER A 95 16.74 9.09 11.56
C SER A 95 16.88 7.56 11.51
N ALA A 96 16.96 6.91 12.68
CA ALA A 96 17.04 5.46 12.75
C ALA A 96 15.87 4.80 11.97
N PRO A 97 16.18 3.99 10.94
CA PRO A 97 15.17 3.45 10.04
C PRO A 97 14.23 2.47 10.75
N LYS A 98 12.94 2.56 10.42
CA LYS A 98 11.92 1.68 11.00
C LYS A 98 10.65 1.64 10.15
N SER A 99 9.98 0.50 10.18
CA SER A 99 8.66 0.34 9.59
C SER A 99 7.58 0.77 10.59
N ARG A 100 6.61 1.55 10.11
CA ARG A 100 5.41 1.92 10.87
C ARG A 100 4.21 1.91 9.93
N LEU A 101 3.20 1.11 10.24
CA LEU A 101 1.98 1.02 9.44
C LEU A 101 0.75 1.11 10.34
N VAL A 102 -0.14 2.05 10.04
CA VAL A 102 -1.46 2.12 10.69
C VAL A 102 -2.47 1.50 9.75
N MET A 103 -3.28 0.58 10.28
CA MET A 103 -4.34 -0.11 9.56
C MET A 103 -5.68 0.17 10.23
N ILE A 104 -6.70 0.47 9.43
CA ILE A 104 -8.05 0.78 9.89
C ILE A 104 -9.02 -0.17 9.18
N GLY A 105 -9.90 -0.79 9.95
CA GLY A 105 -10.85 -1.77 9.46
C GLY A 105 -12.08 -1.95 10.35
N VAL A 106 -12.97 -2.85 9.95
CA VAL A 106 -14.18 -3.20 10.70
C VAL A 106 -14.11 -4.56 11.40
N ASP A 107 -13.10 -5.37 11.05
CA ASP A 107 -12.83 -6.65 11.69
C ASP A 107 -11.44 -6.64 12.32
N LYS A 108 -11.39 -6.59 13.66
CA LYS A 108 -10.14 -6.59 14.41
C LYS A 108 -9.33 -7.87 14.20
N SER A 109 -9.99 -9.02 14.07
CA SER A 109 -9.30 -10.30 13.89
C SER A 109 -8.59 -10.37 12.54
N GLU A 110 -9.20 -9.82 11.47
CA GLU A 110 -8.53 -9.68 10.18
C GLU A 110 -7.33 -8.72 10.25
N LEU A 111 -7.45 -7.60 10.99
CA LEU A 111 -6.34 -6.67 11.20
C LEU A 111 -5.17 -7.32 11.96
N ASP A 112 -5.47 -8.08 13.01
CA ASP A 112 -4.48 -8.79 13.82
C ASP A 112 -3.78 -9.89 12.98
N ALA A 113 -4.52 -10.62 12.12
CA ALA A 113 -3.92 -11.57 11.19
C ALA A 113 -2.95 -10.90 10.20
N ILE A 114 -3.27 -9.70 9.71
CA ILE A 114 -2.35 -8.94 8.84
C ILE A 114 -1.09 -8.54 9.64
N LEU A 115 -1.25 -8.08 10.89
CA LEU A 115 -0.10 -7.77 11.75
C LEU A 115 0.83 -8.98 11.94
N GLU A 116 0.27 -10.16 12.18
CA GLU A 116 1.06 -11.39 12.31
C GLU A 116 1.85 -11.68 11.04
N THR A 117 1.28 -11.47 9.84
CA THR A 117 2.04 -11.64 8.59
C THR A 117 3.18 -10.63 8.45
N LEU A 118 2.96 -9.37 8.86
CA LEU A 118 3.98 -8.31 8.81
C LEU A 118 5.10 -8.52 9.83
N ALA A 119 4.79 -9.15 10.97
CA ALA A 119 5.73 -9.46 12.03
C ALA A 119 6.60 -10.69 11.73
N LYS A 120 6.29 -11.46 10.68
CA LYS A 120 7.14 -12.59 10.27
C LYS A 120 8.50 -12.05 9.89
N SER A 121 9.51 -12.44 10.67
CA SER A 121 10.90 -12.24 10.31
C SER A 121 11.16 -12.98 8.99
N PRO A 122 12.03 -12.46 8.11
CA PRO A 122 12.68 -13.34 7.15
C PRO A 122 13.36 -14.45 7.94
N ASP A 123 12.89 -15.69 7.81
CA ASP A 123 13.80 -16.82 7.95
C ASP A 123 14.91 -16.59 6.92
N PRO A 124 16.18 -16.89 7.23
CA PRO A 124 17.23 -16.84 6.23
C PRO A 124 16.72 -17.61 5.01
N PRO A 125 16.76 -17.01 3.81
CA PRO A 125 16.18 -17.65 2.64
C PRO A 125 16.78 -19.05 2.55
N LYS A 126 15.95 -20.09 2.68
CA LYS A 126 16.29 -21.41 2.16
C LYS A 126 16.53 -21.12 0.68
N HIS A 127 17.79 -21.06 0.29
CA HIS A 127 18.23 -20.76 -1.07
C HIS A 127 17.32 -21.50 -2.05
N MET A 128 16.31 -20.82 -2.58
CA MET A 128 15.75 -21.23 -3.85
C MET A 128 16.87 -20.92 -4.82
N SER A 129 17.49 -21.98 -5.31
CA SER A 129 18.54 -21.95 -6.31
C SER A 129 17.96 -21.38 -7.61
N MET A 130 17.73 -20.08 -7.66
CA MET A 130 17.71 -19.38 -8.93
C MET A 130 19.17 -19.30 -9.37
N ASN A 131 19.46 -19.89 -10.53
CA ASN A 131 20.80 -19.90 -11.13
C ASN A 131 21.20 -18.53 -11.72
N ILE A 132 20.34 -17.51 -11.56
CA ILE A 132 20.43 -16.22 -12.22
C ILE A 132 20.85 -15.18 -11.18
N SER A 133 21.86 -14.37 -11.49
CA SER A 133 22.30 -13.28 -10.62
C SER A 133 21.26 -12.14 -10.63
N CYS A 134 21.27 -11.27 -9.61
CA CYS A 134 20.40 -10.09 -9.61
C CYS A 134 20.64 -9.19 -10.84
N GLU A 135 21.90 -9.11 -11.29
CA GLU A 135 22.29 -8.36 -12.48
C GLU A 135 21.66 -8.97 -13.74
N GLU A 136 21.81 -10.28 -13.94
CA GLU A 136 21.22 -11.00 -15.09
C GLU A 136 19.69 -10.92 -15.08
N PHE A 137 19.07 -10.97 -13.89
CA PHE A 137 17.63 -10.76 -13.72
C PHE A 137 17.22 -9.38 -14.25
N VAL A 138 17.90 -8.34 -13.80
CA VAL A 138 17.60 -6.95 -14.14
C VAL A 138 17.84 -6.69 -15.62
N GLU A 139 18.94 -7.20 -16.19
CA GLU A 139 19.25 -7.08 -17.63
C GLU A 139 18.19 -7.74 -18.51
N THR A 140 17.72 -8.93 -18.12
CA THR A 140 16.66 -9.65 -18.83
C THR A 140 15.36 -8.84 -18.83
N LEU A 141 14.97 -8.32 -17.66
CA LEU A 141 13.76 -7.50 -17.53
C LEU A 141 13.90 -6.17 -18.29
N ALA A 142 15.08 -5.53 -18.22
CA ALA A 142 15.39 -4.30 -18.93
C ALA A 142 15.24 -4.48 -20.45
N THR A 143 15.82 -5.56 -20.99
CA THR A 143 15.73 -5.90 -22.41
C THR A 143 14.29 -6.02 -22.89
N LYS A 144 13.43 -6.66 -22.09
CA LYS A 144 11.99 -6.81 -22.40
C LYS A 144 11.26 -5.48 -22.39
N LEU A 145 11.54 -4.63 -21.40
CA LEU A 145 10.97 -3.29 -21.30
C LEU A 145 11.40 -2.41 -22.47
N SER A 146 12.68 -2.42 -22.86
CA SER A 146 13.18 -1.66 -24.00
C SER A 146 12.61 -2.14 -25.34
N ALA A 147 12.32 -3.45 -25.47
CA ALA A 147 11.67 -4.00 -26.65
C ALA A 147 10.20 -3.55 -26.81
N ASP A 148 9.52 -3.22 -25.70
CA ASP A 148 8.15 -2.72 -25.73
C ASP A 148 8.11 -1.19 -25.93
N ARG A 149 7.57 -0.79 -27.08
CA ARG A 149 7.53 0.61 -27.51
C ARG A 149 6.77 1.54 -26.54
N ARG A 150 5.90 1.00 -25.68
CA ARG A 150 5.12 1.77 -24.68
C ARG A 150 5.99 2.26 -23.53
N PHE A 151 7.10 1.61 -23.24
CA PHE A 151 7.98 1.95 -22.12
C PHE A 151 9.12 2.85 -22.57
N LYS A 152 9.61 3.66 -21.63
CA LYS A 152 10.89 4.37 -21.74
C LYS A 152 12.04 3.38 -21.58
N GLU A 153 13.21 3.79 -22.07
CA GLU A 153 14.44 3.07 -21.76
C GLU A 153 14.62 3.01 -20.23
N PRO A 154 14.81 1.83 -19.66
CA PRO A 154 15.01 1.70 -18.23
C PRO A 154 16.37 2.25 -17.79
N CYS A 155 16.45 2.66 -16.53
CA CYS A 155 17.67 3.17 -15.90
C CYS A 155 18.18 2.16 -14.87
N LEU A 156 19.44 1.73 -15.05
CA LEU A 156 20.12 0.69 -14.26
C LEU A 156 21.12 1.26 -13.22
N GLU A 157 21.19 2.58 -13.06
CA GLU A 157 22.28 3.24 -12.30
C GLU A 157 22.28 2.95 -10.79
N LYS A 158 21.17 2.47 -10.22
CA LYS A 158 20.97 2.37 -8.76
C LYS A 158 20.55 0.98 -8.30
N MET A 159 21.36 -0.03 -8.61
CA MET A 159 21.17 -1.38 -8.06
C MET A 159 21.06 -1.37 -6.53
N PRO A 160 20.13 -2.16 -5.95
CA PRO A 160 19.28 -3.16 -6.59
C PRO A 160 17.97 -2.59 -7.19
N VAL A 161 17.73 -1.28 -7.11
CA VAL A 161 16.51 -0.66 -7.65
C VAL A 161 16.63 -0.44 -9.15
N PHE A 162 15.69 -1.04 -9.89
CA PHE A 162 15.55 -0.89 -11.32
C PHE A 162 14.46 0.15 -11.64
N ALA A 163 14.80 1.19 -12.40
CA ALA A 163 13.86 2.28 -12.70
C ALA A 163 13.34 2.22 -14.15
N PHE A 164 12.03 2.42 -14.34
CA PHE A 164 11.36 2.40 -15.65
C PHE A 164 10.08 3.25 -15.64
N GLY A 165 9.41 3.35 -16.79
CA GLY A 165 8.12 4.01 -16.86
C GLY A 165 7.49 3.95 -18.24
N LEU A 166 6.20 4.23 -18.32
CA LEU A 166 5.47 4.36 -19.57
C LEU A 166 5.78 5.71 -20.24
N LYS A 167 5.77 5.71 -21.58
CA LYS A 167 5.84 6.93 -22.39
C LYS A 167 4.48 7.64 -22.36
N GLY A 168 4.50 8.91 -22.04
CA GLY A 168 3.33 9.78 -22.11
C GLY A 168 2.96 10.10 -23.55
N SER A 169 1.82 10.76 -23.72
CA SER A 169 1.44 11.33 -25.01
C SER A 169 1.03 12.79 -24.80
N PRO A 170 1.99 13.74 -24.90
CA PRO A 170 1.71 15.15 -24.73
C PRO A 170 0.59 15.65 -25.65
N LEU A 171 0.55 15.16 -26.90
CA LEU A 171 -0.47 15.49 -27.89
C LEU A 171 -1.88 15.03 -27.49
N ARG A 172 -1.98 13.96 -26.68
CA ARG A 172 -3.25 13.47 -26.13
C ARG A 172 -3.52 13.98 -24.71
N GLY A 173 -2.68 14.87 -24.18
CA GLY A 173 -2.78 15.38 -22.81
C GLY A 173 -2.48 14.35 -21.73
N VAL A 174 -1.91 13.19 -22.08
CA VAL A 174 -1.65 12.10 -21.14
C VAL A 174 -0.25 12.27 -20.56
N LYS A 175 -0.19 12.53 -19.25
CA LYS A 175 1.07 12.68 -18.50
C LYS A 175 1.62 11.33 -18.07
N GLU A 176 2.94 11.21 -18.08
CA GLU A 176 3.67 10.01 -17.65
C GLU A 176 3.39 9.65 -16.19
N SER A 177 3.39 10.66 -15.32
CA SER A 177 3.08 10.47 -13.91
C SER A 177 1.70 9.86 -13.67
N GLN A 178 0.72 10.19 -14.52
CA GLN A 178 -0.61 9.58 -14.45
C GLN A 178 -0.55 8.12 -14.89
N LEU A 179 0.13 7.81 -16.01
CA LEU A 179 0.28 6.45 -16.51
C LEU A 179 1.01 5.55 -15.52
N ASN A 180 2.15 6.01 -15.01
CA ASN A 180 2.97 5.27 -14.06
C ASN A 180 2.21 5.03 -12.76
N GLY A 181 1.59 6.06 -12.19
CA GLY A 181 0.77 5.90 -10.98
C GLY A 181 -0.40 4.95 -11.19
N ALA A 182 -1.00 4.96 -12.38
CA ALA A 182 -2.07 4.03 -12.74
C ALA A 182 -1.54 2.59 -12.84
N LEU A 183 -0.44 2.36 -13.58
CA LEU A 183 0.22 1.06 -13.72
C LEU A 183 0.60 0.47 -12.35
N MET A 184 1.26 1.26 -11.50
CA MET A 184 1.64 0.85 -10.14
C MET A 184 0.43 0.35 -9.35
N ARG A 185 -0.70 1.07 -9.37
CA ARG A 185 -1.90 0.66 -8.63
C ARG A 185 -2.50 -0.65 -9.13
N LEU A 186 -2.54 -0.87 -10.45
CA LEU A 186 -3.05 -2.13 -10.99
C LEU A 186 -2.16 -3.30 -10.61
N VAL A 187 -0.85 -3.14 -10.81
CA VAL A 187 0.14 -4.17 -10.51
C VAL A 187 0.12 -4.51 -9.01
N ASN A 188 0.23 -3.49 -8.15
CA ASN A 188 0.23 -3.69 -6.70
C ASN A 188 -1.13 -4.18 -6.18
N GLY A 189 -2.23 -3.79 -6.84
CA GLY A 189 -3.59 -4.25 -6.53
C GLY A 189 -3.80 -5.74 -6.82
N ARG A 190 -3.06 -6.34 -7.76
CA ARG A 190 -3.01 -7.79 -7.96
C ARG A 190 -2.19 -8.49 -6.88
N GLY A 191 -1.17 -7.81 -6.36
CA GLY A 191 -0.33 -8.31 -5.26
C GLY A 191 0.63 -9.43 -5.65
N ILE A 192 0.90 -9.61 -6.95
CA ILE A 192 1.86 -10.60 -7.47
C ILE A 192 3.28 -10.04 -7.39
N ILE A 193 3.46 -8.80 -7.85
CA ILE A 193 4.69 -8.02 -7.67
C ILE A 193 4.36 -6.69 -6.98
N PHE A 194 5.39 -6.02 -6.49
CA PHE A 194 5.26 -4.71 -5.84
C PHE A 194 6.17 -3.69 -6.52
N LEU A 195 5.55 -2.70 -7.15
CA LEU A 195 6.19 -1.52 -7.73
C LEU A 195 6.18 -0.37 -6.73
N THR A 196 7.28 0.35 -6.69
CA THR A 196 7.40 1.63 -6.01
C THR A 196 7.59 2.74 -7.04
N ALA A 197 7.59 4.00 -6.61
CA ALA A 197 7.93 5.13 -7.47
C ALA A 197 8.85 6.12 -6.77
N ASP A 198 9.73 6.77 -7.51
CA ASP A 198 10.61 7.80 -6.95
C ASP A 198 9.91 9.17 -6.90
N ALA A 199 9.77 9.74 -5.69
CA ALA A 199 9.22 11.08 -5.49
C ALA A 199 10.10 12.20 -6.05
N CYS A 200 11.40 11.96 -6.27
CA CYS A 200 12.33 12.99 -6.72
C CYS A 200 12.12 13.41 -8.18
N SER A 201 11.39 12.60 -8.96
CA SER A 201 11.11 12.90 -10.37
C SER A 201 9.71 13.52 -10.52
N GLN A 202 9.59 14.58 -11.33
CA GLN A 202 8.27 15.15 -11.68
C GLN A 202 7.37 14.13 -12.43
N ASP A 203 7.99 13.08 -12.97
CA ASP A 203 7.36 12.11 -13.88
C ASP A 203 6.96 10.79 -13.20
N TYR A 204 7.12 10.66 -11.87
CA TYR A 204 6.70 9.47 -11.13
C TYR A 204 7.34 8.20 -11.71
N VAL A 205 8.67 8.18 -11.76
CA VAL A 205 9.43 7.05 -12.32
C VAL A 205 9.18 5.81 -11.48
N LEU A 206 8.71 4.73 -12.12
CA LEU A 206 8.47 3.45 -11.46
C LEU A 206 9.78 2.79 -11.12
N GLN A 207 9.76 2.06 -10.03
CA GLN A 207 10.88 1.33 -9.48
C GLN A 207 10.40 -0.09 -9.21
N TYR A 208 11.20 -1.05 -9.63
CA TYR A 208 11.07 -2.44 -9.24
C TYR A 208 12.28 -2.80 -8.39
N LEU A 209 12.02 -3.39 -7.23
CA LEU A 209 13.03 -3.94 -6.35
C LEU A 209 12.99 -5.47 -6.52
N PRO A 210 14.01 -6.09 -7.14
CA PRO A 210 14.01 -7.51 -7.45
C PRO A 210 13.81 -8.36 -6.21
N CYS A 211 12.84 -9.26 -6.32
CA CYS A 211 12.59 -10.33 -5.37
C CYS A 211 12.82 -11.63 -6.13
N LEU A 212 13.94 -12.33 -5.85
CA LEU A 212 14.36 -13.55 -6.54
C LEU A 212 13.44 -14.76 -6.28
N ALA A 213 12.22 -14.54 -5.79
CA ALA A 213 11.17 -15.55 -5.70
C ALA A 213 10.44 -15.76 -7.03
N LEU A 214 10.47 -14.76 -7.92
CA LEU A 214 9.87 -14.80 -9.26
C LEU A 214 10.98 -14.73 -10.31
N ASN A 215 10.73 -15.27 -11.50
CA ASN A 215 11.65 -15.11 -12.63
C ASN A 215 11.35 -13.83 -13.44
N PRO A 216 12.28 -13.34 -14.28
CA PRO A 216 12.06 -12.11 -15.05
C PRO A 216 10.87 -12.15 -16.00
N ASP A 217 10.51 -13.32 -16.53
CA ASP A 217 9.39 -13.50 -17.45
C ASP A 217 8.05 -13.28 -16.73
N GLU A 218 7.89 -13.84 -15.54
CA GLU A 218 6.69 -13.66 -14.71
C GLU A 218 6.49 -12.20 -14.32
N VAL A 219 7.57 -11.51 -13.92
CA VAL A 219 7.52 -10.08 -13.58
C VAL A 219 7.16 -9.25 -14.81
N TRP A 220 7.75 -9.56 -15.96
CA TRP A 220 7.43 -8.90 -17.21
C TRP A 220 5.98 -9.11 -17.63
N ASP A 221 5.46 -10.33 -17.54
CA ASP A 221 4.09 -10.64 -17.92
C ASP A 221 3.08 -9.88 -17.07
N GLU A 222 3.32 -9.73 -15.76
CA GLU A 222 2.46 -8.91 -14.91
C GLU A 222 2.47 -7.43 -15.31
N ILE A 223 3.65 -6.87 -15.56
CA ILE A 223 3.80 -5.48 -16.01
C ILE A 223 3.11 -5.28 -17.38
N ARG A 224 3.36 -6.19 -18.32
CA ARG A 224 2.84 -6.15 -19.69
C ARG A 224 1.32 -6.25 -19.71
N MET A 225 0.75 -7.22 -19.00
CA MET A 225 -0.70 -7.40 -18.91
C MET A 225 -1.39 -6.20 -18.26
N ALA A 226 -0.79 -5.61 -17.21
CA ALA A 226 -1.33 -4.40 -16.59
C ALA A 226 -1.26 -3.18 -17.53
N ALA A 227 -0.19 -3.09 -18.34
CA ALA A 227 -0.04 -2.03 -19.33
C ALA A 227 -0.93 -2.22 -20.58
N GLU A 228 -1.35 -3.44 -20.92
CA GLU A 228 -2.23 -3.73 -22.06
C GLU A 228 -3.65 -3.18 -21.85
N GLY A 229 -4.20 -3.26 -20.64
CA GLY A 229 -5.50 -2.66 -20.32
C GLY A 229 -5.57 -1.17 -20.65
N TYR A 230 -4.41 -0.48 -20.72
CA TYR A 230 -4.33 0.93 -21.11
C TYR A 230 -4.53 1.15 -22.59
N ALA A 231 -3.98 0.28 -23.44
CA ALA A 231 -4.12 0.39 -24.89
C ALA A 231 -5.57 0.21 -25.37
N CYS A 232 -6.36 -0.57 -24.63
CA CYS A 232 -7.78 -0.83 -24.93
C CYS A 232 -8.76 0.23 -24.39
N GLY A 233 -8.28 1.28 -23.71
CA GLY A 233 -9.13 2.36 -23.21
C GLY A 233 -9.99 1.99 -21.99
N GLU A 234 -9.70 0.87 -21.32
CA GLU A 234 -10.50 0.38 -20.18
C GLU A 234 -10.25 1.14 -18.87
N TRP A 235 -9.31 2.10 -18.86
CA TRP A 235 -9.04 2.92 -17.68
C TRP A 235 -10.08 4.04 -17.62
N SER A 236 -11.15 3.81 -16.88
CA SER A 236 -11.91 4.91 -16.29
C SER A 236 -11.01 5.58 -15.24
N LEU A 237 -10.13 6.48 -15.68
CA LEU A 237 -9.28 7.28 -14.79
C LEU A 237 -10.19 8.17 -13.92
N PRO A 238 -10.33 7.91 -12.60
CA PRO A 238 -11.06 8.84 -11.75
C PRO A 238 -10.33 10.19 -11.73
N HIS A 239 -11.06 11.30 -11.73
CA HIS A 239 -10.49 12.65 -11.72
C HIS A 239 -9.31 12.79 -10.74
N PHE A 240 -8.10 12.95 -11.30
CA PHE A 240 -6.86 13.07 -10.56
C PHE A 240 -6.63 14.52 -10.12
N GLY A 241 -6.87 14.81 -8.83
CA GLY A 241 -6.48 16.07 -8.20
C GLY A 241 -4.98 16.08 -7.82
N LYS A 242 -4.43 17.30 -7.73
CA LYS A 242 -3.04 17.69 -7.41
C LYS A 242 -2.51 17.25 -6.01
N TRP A 243 -2.73 16.01 -5.60
CA TRP A 243 -2.61 15.64 -4.18
C TRP A 243 -1.26 15.02 -3.78
N THR A 244 -0.40 14.60 -4.70
CA THR A 244 0.75 13.72 -4.34
C THR A 244 1.93 14.42 -3.67
N ILE A 245 2.22 15.69 -4.00
CA ILE A 245 3.37 16.41 -3.40
C ILE A 245 2.99 17.03 -2.05
N SER A 246 1.81 17.63 -1.92
CA SER A 246 1.31 18.13 -0.62
C SER A 246 1.15 17.00 0.40
N ILE A 247 0.76 15.80 -0.04
CA ILE A 247 0.59 14.66 0.84
C ILE A 247 1.92 14.13 1.41
N VAL A 248 3.07 14.23 0.74
CA VAL A 248 4.34 13.75 1.36
C VAL A 248 4.78 14.68 2.49
N ALA A 249 4.72 15.99 2.27
CA ALA A 249 5.01 17.00 3.29
C ALA A 249 3.96 17.00 4.43
N GLU A 250 2.70 16.84 4.08
CA GLU A 250 1.61 16.67 5.04
C GLU A 250 1.73 15.31 5.73
N ILE A 251 2.20 14.22 5.13
CA ILE A 251 2.39 12.91 5.80
C ILE A 251 3.49 12.93 6.83
N LEU A 252 4.63 13.55 6.55
CA LEU A 252 5.70 13.66 7.53
C LEU A 252 5.19 14.44 8.76
N ASN A 253 4.44 15.52 8.53
CA ASN A 253 3.86 16.36 9.59
C ASN A 253 2.61 15.75 10.28
N GLU A 254 1.77 15.02 9.53
CA GLU A 254 0.50 14.43 9.94
C GLU A 254 0.71 13.05 10.56
N SER A 255 1.81 12.33 10.25
CA SER A 255 2.17 11.10 10.96
C SER A 255 2.59 11.39 12.40
N GLU A 256 3.28 12.52 12.65
CA GLU A 256 3.54 13.02 14.00
C GLU A 256 2.27 13.53 14.69
N ARG A 257 1.38 14.23 13.97
CA ARG A 257 0.10 14.70 14.52
C ARG A 257 -0.93 13.60 14.74
N LEU A 258 -1.04 12.60 13.87
CA LEU A 258 -1.98 11.46 14.05
C LEU A 258 -1.48 10.48 15.10
N LEU A 259 -0.17 10.36 15.32
CA LEU A 259 0.35 9.69 16.53
C LEU A 259 -0.09 10.46 17.77
N THR A 260 0.01 11.79 17.76
CA THR A 260 -0.41 12.62 18.90
C THR A 260 -1.94 12.57 19.10
N SER A 261 -2.74 12.67 18.04
CA SER A 261 -4.21 12.65 18.09
C SER A 261 -4.80 11.27 18.35
N ALA A 262 -4.20 10.19 17.83
CA ALA A 262 -4.61 8.83 18.17
C ALA A 262 -4.21 8.49 19.63
N ILE A 263 -3.05 8.94 20.11
CA ILE A 263 -2.69 8.84 21.53
C ILE A 263 -3.65 9.65 22.40
N ILE A 264 -4.02 10.89 22.01
CA ILE A 264 -4.98 11.72 22.75
C ILE A 264 -6.40 11.10 22.74
N ALA A 265 -6.86 10.56 21.61
CA ALA A 265 -8.16 9.89 21.52
C ALA A 265 -8.20 8.60 22.34
N ILE A 266 -7.11 7.82 22.37
CA ILE A 266 -6.98 6.60 23.19
C ILE A 266 -6.91 6.95 24.68
N THR A 267 -6.14 7.99 25.07
CA THR A 267 -6.01 8.42 26.48
C THR A 267 -7.34 8.99 27.00
N SER A 268 -8.12 9.65 26.14
CA SER A 268 -9.44 10.20 26.48
C SER A 268 -10.54 9.13 26.59
N LEU A 269 -10.42 8.01 25.87
CA LEU A 269 -11.31 6.85 26.04
C LEU A 269 -10.97 6.01 27.29
N SER A 270 -9.70 5.91 27.67
CA SER A 270 -9.30 5.20 28.90
C SER A 270 -9.61 5.94 30.20
N LEU A 271 -9.87 7.26 30.15
CA LEU A 271 -10.28 8.06 31.31
C LEU A 271 -11.79 8.07 31.56
N PHE A 272 -12.60 7.44 30.69
CA PHE A 272 -14.06 7.39 30.81
C PHE A 272 -14.62 6.04 31.27
N THR A 273 -13.75 5.07 31.62
CA THR A 273 -14.14 3.82 32.28
C THR A 273 -13.49 3.70 33.65
N ALA A 274 -13.65 4.72 34.49
CA ALA A 274 -13.46 4.62 35.93
C ALA A 274 -14.80 4.95 36.59
N ASP A 275 -15.56 3.89 36.87
CA ASP A 275 -16.84 3.96 37.58
C ASP A 275 -16.55 4.30 39.06
N PRO A 276 -16.98 5.46 39.59
CA PRO A 276 -16.79 5.76 41.00
C PRO A 276 -17.81 4.98 41.81
N THR A 277 -17.35 3.90 42.45
CA THR A 277 -18.14 3.20 43.47
C THR A 277 -18.41 4.16 44.64
N PRO A 278 -19.65 4.27 45.15
CA PRO A 278 -19.98 5.15 46.25
C PRO A 278 -19.57 4.51 47.58
N CYS A 279 -18.49 5.00 48.17
CA CYS A 279 -18.10 4.64 49.53
C CYS A 279 -19.05 5.34 50.53
N SER A 280 -20.08 4.60 50.96
CA SER A 280 -20.92 4.97 52.10
C SER A 280 -20.16 4.71 53.40
N SER A 281 -19.57 5.75 53.99
CA SER A 281 -19.15 5.73 55.39
C SER A 281 -20.16 6.49 56.23
N LYS A 282 -20.97 5.73 56.99
CA LYS A 282 -21.84 6.23 58.04
C LYS A 282 -21.04 6.94 59.12
N LEU A 283 -21.52 8.13 59.50
CA LEU A 283 -21.22 8.77 60.77
C LEU A 283 -21.54 7.81 61.94
N ILE A 284 -20.60 7.65 62.86
CA ILE A 284 -20.90 7.29 64.25
C ILE A 284 -20.24 8.35 65.14
N HIS A 285 -21.08 9.18 65.76
CA HIS A 285 -20.75 9.92 66.95
C HIS A 285 -20.81 8.97 68.15
N SER A 286 -19.77 8.95 68.99
CA SER A 286 -19.94 8.68 70.42
C SER A 286 -18.96 9.51 71.23
N ASN A 287 -19.56 10.24 72.17
CA ASN A 287 -18.97 11.09 73.19
C ASN A 287 -18.42 10.26 74.37
N SER A 288 -17.69 10.94 75.27
CA SER A 288 -17.19 10.51 76.60
C SER A 288 -15.88 9.71 76.60
N GLY A 289 -14.89 9.96 77.45
CA GLY A 289 -14.85 10.82 78.63
C GLY A 289 -13.43 11.00 79.18
N LYS A 290 -13.34 11.92 80.13
CA LYS A 290 -12.16 12.30 80.93
C LYS A 290 -11.58 11.11 81.71
N MET A 291 -10.25 11.04 81.78
CA MET A 291 -9.45 11.10 83.01
C MET A 291 -8.01 11.48 82.64
#